data_AF-A0A1H6CRQ3-F1
#
_entry.id   AF-A0A1H6CRQ3-F1
#
_cell.length_a   1.000
_cell.length_b   1.000
_cell.length_c   1.000
_cell.angle_alpha   90.00
_cell.angle_beta   90.00
_cell.angle_gamma   90.00
#
_symmetry.space_group_name_H-M   'P 1'
#
loop_
_entity.id
_entity.type
_entity.pdbx_description
1 polymer ?
#
loop_
_entity_poly.entity_id
_entity_poly.type
_entity_poly.pdbx_seq_one_letter_code
_entity_poly.pdbx_strand_id
1 'polypeptide(L)'
;MKAIHKFILPMKEESTIEMPYGAKIIKGENQEGFVAIWAIVELDAPNVERNFRLYKTGQKFDCGDVSKLEFIGRADIHVGMDLGMHIFELLP
;
A
#
# COMPACT_ATOMS: atom_id res chain seq x y z
N MET A 1 1.90 11.18 -20.11
CA MET A 1 0.51 10.66 -20.20
C MET A 1 0.06 10.05 -18.87
N LYS A 2 -1.22 10.16 -18.47
CA LYS A 2 -1.75 9.56 -17.22
C LYS A 2 -2.50 8.25 -17.45
N ALA A 3 -2.30 7.27 -16.56
CA ALA A 3 -3.01 5.99 -16.56
C ALA A 3 -3.22 5.46 -15.14
N ILE A 4 -4.11 4.48 -14.97
CA ILE A 4 -4.26 3.75 -13.70
C ILE A 4 -3.38 2.50 -13.77
N HIS A 5 -2.44 2.38 -12.85
CA HIS A 5 -1.55 1.22 -12.72
C HIS A 5 -1.84 0.47 -11.42
N LYS A 6 -1.66 -0.86 -11.47
CA LYS A 6 -1.74 -1.76 -10.32
C LYS A 6 -0.35 -2.07 -9.81
N PHE A 7 -0.17 -2.03 -8.49
CA PHE A 7 1.06 -2.40 -7.81
C PHE A 7 0.73 -3.47 -6.77
N ILE A 8 1.55 -4.52 -6.71
CA ILE A 8 1.41 -5.56 -5.69
C ILE A 8 2.36 -5.22 -4.56
N LEU A 9 1.81 -5.07 -3.35
CA LEU A 9 2.62 -4.87 -2.17
C LEU A 9 3.20 -6.22 -1.72
N PRO A 10 4.50 -6.26 -1.34
CA PRO A 10 5.06 -7.41 -0.66
C PRO A 10 4.25 -7.76 0.58
N MET A 11 4.06 -9.05 0.85
CA MET A 11 3.36 -9.53 2.06
C MET A 11 4.27 -9.39 3.30
N LYS A 12 4.56 -8.16 3.69
CA LYS A 12 5.40 -7.77 4.83
C LYS A 12 4.74 -6.59 5.55
N GLU A 13 4.92 -6.50 6.87
CA GLU A 13 4.35 -5.41 7.68
C GLU A 13 4.91 -4.05 7.25
N GLU A 14 6.17 -4.01 6.80
CA GLU A 14 6.79 -2.87 6.16
C GLU A 14 7.27 -3.23 4.76
N SER A 15 6.94 -2.38 3.79
CA SER A 15 7.42 -2.56 2.42
C SER A 15 7.69 -1.23 1.73
N THR A 16 8.70 -1.23 0.87
CA THR A 16 9.01 -0.13 -0.03
C THR A 16 8.84 -0.61 -1.46
N ILE A 17 8.14 0.16 -2.28
CA ILE A 17 8.01 -0.11 -3.73
C ILE A 17 8.34 1.16 -4.52
N GLU A 18 8.76 0.97 -5.76
CA GLU A 18 8.94 2.07 -6.70
C GLU A 18 7.61 2.41 -7.41
N MET A 19 7.28 3.69 -7.45
CA MET A 19 6.14 4.21 -8.20
C MET A 19 6.52 5.50 -8.91
N PRO A 20 5.91 5.84 -10.07
CA PRO A 20 6.16 7.11 -10.73
C PRO A 20 5.90 8.31 -9.80
N TYR A 21 6.78 9.30 -9.87
CA TYR A 21 6.66 10.52 -9.07
C TYR A 21 5.28 11.17 -9.24
N GLY A 22 4.67 11.57 -8.12
CA GLY A 22 3.33 12.16 -8.10
C GLY A 22 2.19 11.17 -8.31
N ALA A 23 2.44 9.85 -8.23
CA ALA A 23 1.40 8.84 -8.24
C ALA A 23 0.36 9.11 -7.15
N LYS A 24 -0.91 9.18 -7.55
CA LYS A 24 -2.04 9.35 -6.63
C LYS A 24 -2.71 8.00 -6.39
N ILE A 25 -2.58 7.46 -5.20
CA ILE A 25 -3.23 6.22 -4.79
C ILE A 25 -4.75 6.46 -4.71
N ILE A 26 -5.52 5.50 -5.22
CA ILE A 26 -6.99 5.60 -5.28
C ILE A 26 -7.70 4.46 -4.55
N LYS A 27 -7.05 3.30 -4.39
CA LYS A 27 -7.63 2.12 -3.72
C LYS A 27 -6.55 1.12 -3.32
N GLY A 28 -6.78 0.42 -2.22
CA GLY A 28 -6.07 -0.82 -1.86
C GLY A 28 -7.06 -1.91 -1.47
N GLU A 29 -6.86 -3.13 -1.97
CA GLU A 29 -7.74 -4.29 -1.74
C GLU A 29 -6.98 -5.61 -1.93
N ASN A 30 -7.61 -6.72 -1.54
CA ASN A 30 -7.20 -8.04 -1.98
C ASN A 30 -7.47 -8.21 -3.49
N GLN A 31 -6.46 -8.67 -4.23
CA GLN A 31 -6.60 -9.20 -5.57
C GLN A 31 -5.98 -10.59 -5.60
N GLU A 32 -6.82 -11.62 -5.76
CA GLU A 32 -6.38 -13.01 -5.92
C GLU A 32 -5.39 -13.48 -4.84
N GLY A 33 -5.61 -13.05 -3.59
CA GLY A 33 -4.75 -13.41 -2.46
C GLY A 33 -3.59 -12.45 -2.20
N PHE A 34 -3.40 -11.43 -3.05
CA PHE A 34 -2.35 -10.42 -2.89
C PHE A 34 -2.91 -9.09 -2.40
N VAL A 35 -2.10 -8.35 -1.64
CA VAL A 35 -2.39 -6.96 -1.32
C VAL A 35 -2.04 -6.11 -2.54
N ALA A 36 -3.06 -5.58 -3.21
CA ALA A 36 -2.90 -4.75 -4.39
C ALA A 36 -3.32 -3.30 -4.10
N ILE A 37 -2.59 -2.37 -4.69
CA ILE A 37 -2.98 -0.95 -4.74
C ILE A 37 -3.10 -0.48 -6.18
N TRP A 38 -4.00 0.47 -6.41
CA TRP A 38 -4.15 1.16 -7.68
C TRP A 38 -3.84 2.63 -7.51
N ALA A 39 -3.13 3.20 -8.48
CA ALA A 39 -2.78 4.60 -8.49
C ALA A 39 -2.92 5.19 -9.89
N ILE A 40 -3.32 6.46 -9.95
CA ILE A 40 -3.18 7.29 -11.14
C ILE A 40 -1.72 7.74 -11.22
N VAL A 41 -1.01 7.35 -12.27
CA VAL A 41 0.41 7.61 -12.47
C VAL A 41 0.65 8.50 -13.69
N GLU A 42 1.74 9.25 -13.66
CA GLU A 42 2.31 9.91 -14.83
C GLU A 42 3.37 8.97 -15.45
N LEU A 43 3.12 8.48 -16.66
CA LEU A 43 3.90 7.38 -17.26
C LEU A 43 5.34 7.75 -17.59
N ASP A 44 5.59 9.03 -17.81
CA ASP A 44 6.90 9.56 -18.20
C ASP A 44 7.68 10.12 -17.00
N ALA A 45 7.12 10.02 -15.79
CA ALA A 45 7.76 10.49 -14.57
C ALA A 45 8.79 9.47 -14.05
N PRO A 46 9.91 9.92 -13.45
CA PRO A 46 10.85 9.01 -12.81
C PRO A 46 10.21 8.28 -11.63
N ASN A 47 10.66 7.07 -11.38
CA ASN A 47 10.25 6.32 -10.19
C ASN A 47 10.84 6.93 -8.92
N VAL A 48 10.05 6.88 -7.85
CA VAL A 48 10.45 7.21 -6.48
C VAL A 48 10.03 6.09 -5.54
N GLU A 49 10.79 5.93 -4.46
CA GLU A 49 10.45 5.01 -3.39
C GLU A 49 9.23 5.52 -2.61
N ARG A 50 8.27 4.63 -2.39
CA ARG A 50 7.10 4.87 -1.52
C ARG A 50 7.00 3.77 -0.47
N ASN A 51 6.73 4.19 0.75
CA ASN A 51 6.74 3.32 1.93
C ASN A 51 5.32 2.97 2.34
N PHE A 52 5.09 1.69 2.59
CA PHE A 52 3.79 1.16 2.98
C PHE A 52 3.89 0.43 4.31
N ARG A 53 2.77 0.44 5.04
CA ARG A 53 2.58 -0.28 6.30
C ARG A 53 1.33 -1.12 6.25
N LEU A 54 1.45 -2.37 6.65
CA LEU A 54 0.33 -3.29 6.79
C LEU A 54 0.14 -3.62 8.27
N TYR A 55 -1.02 -3.28 8.82
CA TYR A 55 -1.34 -3.57 10.22
C TYR A 55 -2.52 -4.52 10.34
N LYS A 56 -2.43 -5.46 11.27
CA LYS A 56 -3.57 -6.31 11.67
C LYS A 56 -4.45 -5.55 12.65
N THR A 57 -5.74 -5.90 12.70
CA THR A 57 -6.62 -5.35 13.75
C THR A 57 -6.07 -5.70 15.13
N GLY A 58 -5.87 -4.68 15.97
CA GLY A 58 -5.31 -4.83 17.32
C GLY A 58 -3.78 -4.82 17.41
N GLN A 59 -3.07 -4.73 16.27
CA GLN A 59 -1.62 -4.54 16.25
C GLN A 59 -1.25 -3.12 16.70
N LYS A 60 -0.12 -2.98 17.42
CA LYS A 60 0.43 -1.68 17.77
C LYS A 60 1.14 -1.07 16.56
N PHE A 61 0.97 0.24 16.38
CA PHE A 61 1.74 0.99 15.38
C PHE A 61 3.22 1.08 15.80
N ASP A 62 4.11 0.89 14.83
CA ASP A 62 5.56 0.91 14.98
C ASP A 62 6.24 2.00 14.10
N CYS A 63 5.47 2.74 13.32
CA CYS A 63 5.98 3.82 12.44
C CYS A 63 6.43 5.10 13.17
N GLY A 64 6.35 5.12 14.51
CA GLY A 64 6.66 6.29 15.34
C GLY A 64 5.56 7.35 15.34
N ASP A 65 5.30 7.98 14.19
CA ASP A 65 4.28 9.03 14.03
C ASP A 65 3.10 8.53 13.18
N VAL A 66 1.97 8.28 13.85
CA VAL A 66 0.74 7.78 13.22
C VAL A 66 0.09 8.85 12.32
N SER A 67 0.37 10.14 12.54
CA SER A 67 -0.19 11.21 11.70
C SER A 67 0.33 11.19 10.27
N LYS A 68 1.45 10.50 10.04
CA LYS A 68 2.02 10.27 8.70
C LYS A 68 1.41 9.08 7.96
N LEU A 69 0.51 8.34 8.59
CA LEU A 69 -0.16 7.22 7.94
C LEU A 69 -1.38 7.71 7.17
N GLU A 70 -1.34 7.56 5.85
CA GLU A 70 -2.50 7.75 4.99
C GLU A 70 -3.17 6.40 4.74
N PHE A 71 -4.44 6.27 5.14
CA PHE A 71 -5.20 5.03 4.95
C PHE A 71 -5.59 4.84 3.49
N ILE A 72 -5.28 3.67 2.94
CA ILE A 72 -5.52 3.34 1.53
C ILE A 72 -6.71 2.38 1.38
N GLY A 73 -6.85 1.43 2.31
CA GLY A 73 -7.85 0.38 2.22
C GLY A 73 -7.53 -0.82 3.11
N ARG A 74 -8.20 -1.93 2.84
CA ARG A 74 -8.04 -3.19 3.58
C ARG A 74 -8.02 -4.35 2.60
N ALA A 75 -7.16 -5.33 2.85
CA ALA A 75 -7.12 -6.59 2.13
C ALA A 75 -7.29 -7.75 3.11
N ASP A 76 -8.28 -8.60 2.87
CA ASP A 76 -8.40 -9.88 3.59
C ASP A 76 -7.60 -10.94 2.84
N ILE A 77 -6.63 -11.56 3.50
CA ILE A 77 -5.70 -12.54 2.91
C ILE A 77 -5.88 -13.88 3.62
N HIS A 78 -5.68 -14.98 2.89
CA HIS A 78 -5.81 -16.33 3.45
C HIS A 78 -4.43 -16.96 3.59
N VAL A 79 -3.90 -17.03 4.81
CA VAL A 79 -2.59 -17.64 5.12
C VAL A 79 -2.78 -18.60 6.30
N GLY A 80 -3.33 -19.78 6.03
CA GLY A 80 -3.72 -20.76 7.05
C GLY A 80 -4.96 -20.37 7.87
N MET A 81 -5.24 -19.07 7.98
CA MET A 81 -6.46 -18.47 8.48
C MET A 81 -6.71 -17.15 7.75
N ASP A 82 -7.95 -16.65 7.82
CA ASP A 82 -8.30 -15.34 7.26
C ASP A 82 -7.71 -14.22 8.12
N LEU A 83 -6.97 -13.33 7.46
CA LEU A 83 -6.30 -12.22 8.10
C LEU A 83 -6.65 -10.92 7.38
N GLY A 84 -7.23 -9.96 8.11
CA GLY A 84 -7.46 -8.61 7.61
C GLY A 84 -6.23 -7.74 7.80
N MET A 85 -5.66 -7.25 6.69
CA MET A 85 -4.55 -6.30 6.68
C MET A 85 -5.06 -4.91 6.31
N HIS A 86 -4.87 -3.94 7.21
CA HIS A 86 -5.12 -2.52 6.95
C HIS A 86 -3.90 -1.92 6.26
N ILE A 87 -4.12 -1.31 5.10
CA ILE A 87 -3.08 -0.83 4.20
C ILE A 87 -2.93 0.67 4.38
N PHE A 88 -1.72 1.11 4.71
CA PHE A 88 -1.37 2.51 4.84
C PHE A 88 -0.16 2.85 3.97
N GLU A 89 -0.13 4.08 3.50
CA GLU A 89 1.07 4.73 3.02
C GLU A 89 1.70 5.53 4.16
N LEU A 90 3.02 5.44 4.29
CA LEU A 90 3.79 6.29 5.21
C LEU A 90 4.31 7.50 4.43
N LEU A 91 3.73 8.67 4.73
CA LEU A 91 4.15 9.94 4.17
C LEU A 91 5.54 10.35 4.71
N PRO A 92 6.35 11.07 3.91
CA PRO A 92 7.70 11.51 4.31
C PRO A 92 7.71 12.42 5.54
#